data_AF-A0A6H1ZMX4-F1
#
_entry.id   AF-A0A6H1ZMX4-F1
#
_cell.length_a   1.000
_cell.length_b   1.000
_cell.length_c   1.000
_cell.angle_alpha   90.00
_cell.angle_beta   90.00
_cell.angle_gamma   90.00
#
_symmetry.space_group_name_H-M   'P 1'
#
loop_
_entity.id
_entity.type
_entity.pdbx_description
1 polymer ?
#
loop_
_entity_poly.entity_id
_entity_poly.type
_entity_poly.pdbx_seq_one_letter_code
_entity_poly.pdbx_strand_id
1 'polypeptide(L)'
;MSSGRPDFHPTMLLEGKFGDTLIPILTDALGQLYTVMSGYFGGVPTPILLDAAGRILAHLVGNDGGTIRDITVDADGKLIIQVQGNDAGTLRTVAVDPSGYILSRMKGSDGGTMRDIAVDASGRMIALIKGDDAGTIRTVAVDVDGVMKANLSAQELDYLRVRPNYGKTQRVSATGQTFPSHAWYTCLDTAGRGFLLGGWIQFESYAASESGFARLVIDGTNVQSLSLGYLFAINAVHPQKTMFWINRWTSDINVLGLSISPGVTFESSLQVQAWNVSGLAGVISFELYYALVPT
;
A
#
# COMPACT_ATOMS: atom_id res chain seq x y z
N MET A 1 -17.77 -116.33 -31.72
CA MET A 1 -17.51 -115.02 -31.11
C MET A 1 -16.58 -114.26 -32.02
N SER A 2 -17.10 -113.37 -32.86
CA SER A 2 -16.30 -112.36 -33.57
C SER A 2 -16.48 -111.05 -32.82
N SER A 3 -15.41 -110.55 -32.21
CA SER A 3 -15.37 -109.24 -31.56
C SER A 3 -15.37 -108.15 -32.63
N GLY A 4 -16.48 -107.44 -32.79
CA GLY A 4 -16.51 -106.21 -33.56
C GLY A 4 -15.66 -105.16 -32.86
N ARG A 5 -14.66 -104.60 -33.57
CA ARG A 5 -13.93 -103.42 -33.12
C ARG A 5 -14.93 -102.25 -33.01
N PRO A 6 -14.95 -101.48 -31.91
CA PRO A 6 -15.71 -100.24 -31.85
C PRO A 6 -15.20 -99.30 -32.95
N ASP A 7 -16.07 -99.00 -33.90
CA ASP A 7 -15.82 -98.04 -34.97
C ASP A 7 -16.04 -96.64 -34.39
N PHE A 8 -14.98 -96.01 -33.90
CA PHE A 8 -15.04 -94.63 -33.45
C PHE A 8 -14.92 -93.72 -34.69
N HIS A 9 -16.06 -93.17 -35.14
CA HIS A 9 -16.05 -92.07 -36.11
C HIS A 9 -15.36 -90.83 -35.48
N PRO A 10 -14.37 -90.21 -36.14
CA PRO A 10 -13.51 -89.21 -35.50
C PRO A 10 -14.13 -87.80 -35.36
N THR A 11 -15.44 -87.63 -35.52
CA THR A 11 -16.09 -86.31 -35.39
C THR A 11 -17.54 -86.45 -34.91
N MET A 12 -17.77 -86.31 -33.61
CA MET A 12 -19.12 -86.01 -33.10
C MET A 12 -19.33 -84.50 -33.17
N LEU A 13 -20.24 -84.07 -34.04
CA LEU A 13 -20.77 -82.71 -34.05
C LEU A 13 -21.71 -82.58 -32.84
N LEU A 14 -21.30 -81.85 -31.81
CA LEU A 14 -22.21 -81.47 -30.73
C LEU A 14 -23.06 -80.31 -31.22
N GLU A 15 -24.37 -80.50 -31.27
CA GLU A 15 -25.32 -79.46 -31.67
C GLU A 15 -26.24 -79.11 -30.49
N GLY A 16 -26.46 -77.82 -30.28
CA GLY A 16 -27.47 -77.29 -29.36
C GLY A 16 -28.74 -76.96 -30.13
N LYS A 17 -29.92 -77.12 -29.52
CA LYS A 17 -31.20 -76.78 -30.14
C LYS A 17 -31.64 -75.37 -29.77
N PHE A 18 -31.93 -74.52 -30.76
CA PHE A 18 -32.58 -73.23 -30.57
C PHE A 18 -33.85 -73.15 -31.43
N GLY A 19 -35.02 -73.09 -30.79
CA GLY A 19 -36.29 -73.27 -31.49
C GLY A 19 -36.31 -74.64 -32.20
N ASP A 20 -36.56 -74.66 -33.51
CA ASP A 20 -36.54 -75.88 -34.34
C ASP A 20 -35.23 -76.10 -35.12
N THR A 21 -34.22 -75.25 -34.91
CA THR A 21 -32.94 -75.34 -35.63
C THR A 21 -31.84 -75.87 -34.71
N LEU A 22 -31.03 -76.80 -35.22
CA LEU A 22 -29.82 -77.28 -34.56
C LEU A 22 -28.65 -76.37 -34.93
N ILE A 23 -27.92 -75.91 -33.91
CA ILE A 23 -26.80 -74.97 -34.03
C ILE A 23 -25.53 -75.69 -33.52
N PRO A 24 -24.44 -75.74 -34.30
CA PRO A 24 -23.18 -76.33 -33.87
C PRO A 24 -22.64 -75.64 -32.62
N ILE A 25 -22.29 -76.42 -31.60
CA ILE A 25 -21.62 -75.90 -30.42
C ILE A 25 -20.12 -75.88 -30.70
N LEU A 26 -19.53 -74.69 -30.68
CA LEU A 26 -18.11 -74.50 -30.91
C LEU A 26 -17.30 -75.00 -29.72
N THR A 27 -16.31 -75.84 -30.00
CA THR A 27 -15.32 -76.32 -29.02
C THR A 27 -13.93 -75.78 -29.39
N ASP A 28 -13.06 -75.64 -28.40
CA ASP A 28 -11.66 -75.28 -28.64
C ASP A 28 -10.84 -76.46 -29.20
N ALA A 29 -9.56 -76.22 -29.49
CA ALA A 29 -8.64 -77.23 -30.01
C ALA A 29 -8.40 -78.43 -29.06
N LEU A 30 -8.86 -78.33 -27.80
CA LEU A 30 -8.78 -79.37 -26.77
C LEU A 30 -10.17 -80.01 -26.50
N GLY A 31 -11.21 -79.64 -27.25
CA GLY A 31 -12.57 -80.15 -27.10
C GLY A 31 -13.37 -79.53 -25.95
N GLN A 32 -12.90 -78.44 -25.35
CA GLN A 32 -13.63 -77.73 -24.30
C GLN A 32 -14.70 -76.80 -24.90
N LEU A 33 -15.89 -76.79 -24.29
CA LEU A 33 -17.02 -75.96 -24.70
C LEU A 33 -16.69 -74.47 -24.52
N TYR A 34 -16.73 -73.69 -25.59
CA TYR A 34 -16.82 -72.23 -25.45
C TYR A 34 -18.22 -71.91 -24.95
N THR A 35 -18.33 -71.40 -23.72
CA THR A 35 -19.58 -70.75 -23.28
C THR A 35 -19.69 -69.43 -24.03
N VAL A 36 -20.29 -69.46 -25.23
CA VAL A 36 -20.66 -68.24 -25.94
C VAL A 36 -21.92 -67.71 -25.28
N MET A 37 -21.78 -66.77 -24.34
CA MET A 37 -22.91 -66.00 -23.86
C MET A 37 -23.27 -64.97 -24.93
N SER A 38 -24.46 -65.11 -25.53
CA SER A 38 -25.01 -64.13 -26.48
C SER A 38 -26.09 -63.30 -25.81
N GLY A 39 -26.02 -61.98 -25.97
CA GLY A 39 -27.09 -61.05 -25.62
C GLY A 39 -27.87 -60.61 -26.86
N TYR A 40 -29.12 -60.16 -26.68
CA TYR A 40 -29.91 -59.59 -27.78
C TYR A 40 -29.67 -58.08 -27.88
N PHE A 41 -29.24 -57.59 -29.05
CA PHE A 41 -29.18 -56.17 -29.40
C PHE A 41 -30.01 -55.90 -30.65
N GLY A 42 -31.02 -55.02 -30.55
CA GLY A 42 -31.88 -54.70 -31.70
C GLY A 42 -32.61 -55.90 -32.32
N GLY A 43 -32.82 -56.98 -31.56
CA GLY A 43 -33.41 -58.24 -32.03
C GLY A 43 -32.43 -59.24 -32.64
N VAL A 44 -31.13 -58.91 -32.72
CA VAL A 44 -30.08 -59.79 -33.24
C VAL A 44 -29.24 -60.35 -32.08
N PRO A 45 -28.98 -61.67 -32.03
CA PRO A 45 -28.03 -62.24 -31.08
C PRO A 45 -26.61 -61.75 -31.37
N THR A 46 -25.99 -61.11 -30.39
CA THR A 46 -24.61 -60.59 -30.45
C THR A 46 -23.75 -61.26 -29.37
N PRO A 47 -22.53 -61.72 -29.70
CA PRO A 47 -21.62 -62.34 -28.74
C PRO A 47 -21.17 -61.32 -27.68
N ILE A 48 -21.20 -61.71 -26.41
CA ILE A 48 -20.69 -60.91 -25.29
C ILE A 48 -19.22 -61.27 -25.09
N LEU A 49 -18.36 -60.25 -25.01
CA LEU A 49 -16.94 -60.43 -24.72
C LEU A 49 -16.77 -60.94 -23.27
N LEU A 50 -16.03 -62.03 -23.13
CA LEU A 50 -15.69 -62.62 -21.83
C LEU A 50 -14.18 -62.50 -21.60
N ASP A 51 -13.77 -62.36 -20.34
CA ASP A 51 -12.35 -62.47 -19.98
C ASP A 51 -11.89 -63.94 -19.94
N ALA A 52 -10.59 -64.15 -19.70
CA ALA A 52 -9.99 -65.50 -19.62
C ALA A 52 -10.56 -66.37 -18.48
N ALA A 53 -11.32 -65.77 -17.55
CA ALA A 53 -12.02 -66.46 -16.46
C ALA A 53 -13.53 -66.63 -16.73
N GLY A 54 -14.02 -66.28 -17.92
CA GLY A 54 -15.42 -66.39 -18.32
C GLY A 54 -16.34 -65.30 -17.75
N ARG A 55 -15.78 -64.22 -17.18
CA ARG A 55 -16.57 -63.09 -16.68
C ARG A 55 -16.94 -62.16 -17.81
N ILE A 56 -18.16 -61.62 -17.78
CA ILE A 56 -18.61 -60.62 -18.75
C ILE A 56 -17.71 -59.39 -18.66
N LEU A 57 -17.01 -59.07 -19.75
CA LEU A 57 -16.45 -57.75 -19.96
C LEU A 57 -17.61 -56.86 -20.38
N ALA A 58 -18.16 -56.10 -19.43
CA ALA A 58 -19.29 -55.22 -19.72
C ALA A 58 -18.88 -54.22 -20.81
N HIS A 59 -19.40 -54.40 -22.03
CA HIS A 59 -19.28 -53.43 -23.10
C HIS A 59 -20.30 -52.31 -22.82
N LEU A 60 -19.86 -51.30 -22.07
CA LEU A 60 -20.70 -50.16 -21.72
C LEU A 60 -20.82 -49.25 -22.92
N VAL A 61 -22.04 -49.07 -23.40
CA VAL A 61 -22.37 -48.14 -24.49
C VAL A 61 -23.40 -47.12 -24.01
N GLY A 62 -23.26 -45.88 -24.47
CA GLY A 62 -24.12 -44.76 -24.14
C GLY A 62 -24.74 -44.15 -25.40
N ASN A 63 -25.90 -43.52 -25.26
CA ASN A 63 -26.53 -42.78 -26.34
C ASN A 63 -26.09 -41.31 -26.30
N ASP A 64 -25.37 -40.88 -27.34
CA ASP A 64 -24.93 -39.50 -27.57
C ASP A 64 -25.71 -38.91 -28.75
N GLY A 65 -26.76 -38.14 -28.45
CA GLY A 65 -27.55 -37.44 -29.48
C GLY A 65 -28.21 -38.35 -30.53
N GLY A 66 -28.51 -39.60 -30.19
CA GLY A 66 -29.09 -40.60 -31.10
C GLY A 66 -28.08 -41.60 -31.67
N THR A 67 -26.78 -41.43 -31.41
CA THR A 67 -25.73 -42.39 -31.80
C THR A 67 -25.25 -43.16 -30.58
N ILE A 68 -25.19 -44.49 -30.68
CA ILE A 68 -24.62 -45.32 -29.62
C ILE A 68 -23.09 -45.29 -29.73
N ARG A 69 -22.41 -44.93 -28.64
CA ARG A 69 -20.95 -44.86 -28.52
C ARG A 69 -20.45 -45.62 -27.32
N ASP A 70 -19.22 -46.13 -27.39
CA ASP A 70 -18.57 -46.80 -26.27
C ASP A 70 -18.29 -45.80 -25.13
N ILE A 71 -18.56 -46.23 -23.89
CA ILE A 71 -18.28 -45.46 -22.69
C ILE A 71 -16.86 -45.82 -22.23
N THR A 72 -15.98 -44.82 -22.19
CA THR A 72 -14.61 -45.02 -21.70
C THR A 72 -14.58 -45.06 -20.18
N VAL A 73 -13.88 -46.06 -19.63
CA VAL A 73 -13.58 -46.20 -18.21
C VAL A 73 -12.08 -46.10 -17.97
N ASP A 74 -11.69 -45.69 -16.76
CA ASP A 74 -10.29 -45.73 -16.33
C ASP A 74 -9.82 -47.16 -16.01
N ALA A 75 -8.54 -47.30 -15.64
CA ALA A 75 -7.94 -48.59 -15.33
C ALA A 75 -8.57 -49.29 -14.11
N ASP A 76 -9.27 -48.55 -13.25
CA ASP A 76 -9.99 -49.06 -12.08
C ASP A 76 -11.48 -49.33 -12.38
N GLY A 77 -11.91 -49.12 -13.64
CA GLY A 77 -13.28 -49.34 -14.09
C GLY A 77 -14.26 -48.19 -13.77
N LYS A 78 -13.78 -47.00 -13.40
CA LYS A 78 -14.64 -45.82 -13.20
C LYS A 78 -14.88 -45.09 -14.51
N LEU A 79 -16.09 -44.56 -14.67
CA LEU A 79 -16.46 -43.76 -15.84
C LEU A 79 -15.58 -42.51 -15.96
N ILE A 80 -15.01 -42.28 -17.14
CA ILE A 80 -14.33 -41.01 -17.45
C ILE A 80 -15.40 -39.99 -17.86
N ILE A 81 -15.77 -39.10 -16.95
CA ILE A 81 -16.79 -38.07 -17.20
C ILE A 81 -16.10 -36.82 -17.79
N GLN A 82 -16.41 -36.50 -19.05
CA GLN A 82 -16.09 -35.19 -19.62
C GLN A 82 -17.23 -34.22 -19.29
N VAL A 83 -16.95 -33.23 -18.42
CA VAL A 83 -17.91 -32.18 -18.12
C VAL A 83 -17.99 -31.25 -19.34
N GLN A 84 -19.17 -31.06 -19.90
CA GLN A 84 -19.41 -30.09 -20.98
C GLN A 84 -20.24 -28.91 -20.46
N GLY A 85 -19.85 -27.70 -20.87
CA GLY A 85 -20.61 -26.47 -20.65
C GLY A 85 -21.18 -25.96 -21.97
N ASN A 86 -22.33 -25.30 -21.92
CA ASN A 86 -22.89 -24.60 -23.07
C ASN A 86 -22.28 -23.19 -23.16
N ASP A 87 -21.54 -22.93 -24.23
CA ASP A 87 -20.97 -21.62 -24.56
C ASP A 87 -21.64 -21.10 -25.85
N ALA A 88 -22.58 -20.16 -25.68
CA ALA A 88 -23.34 -19.55 -26.78
C ALA A 88 -23.98 -20.55 -27.77
N GLY A 89 -24.54 -21.65 -27.25
CA GLY A 89 -25.21 -22.69 -28.05
C GLY A 89 -24.28 -23.81 -28.53
N THR A 90 -22.99 -23.74 -28.24
CA THR A 90 -22.02 -24.80 -28.55
C THR A 90 -21.59 -25.50 -27.26
N LEU A 91 -21.69 -26.83 -27.21
CA LEU A 91 -21.14 -27.62 -26.11
C LEU A 91 -19.61 -27.61 -26.19
N ARG A 92 -18.95 -27.25 -25.09
CA ARG A 92 -17.49 -27.22 -24.95
C ARG A 92 -17.05 -27.99 -23.72
N THR A 93 -15.98 -28.74 -23.83
CA THR A 93 -15.38 -29.45 -22.69
C THR A 93 -14.85 -28.44 -21.67
N VAL A 94 -15.24 -28.63 -20.42
CA VAL A 94 -14.78 -27.85 -19.26
C VAL A 94 -13.49 -28.48 -18.74
N ALA A 95 -12.47 -27.66 -18.54
CA ALA A 95 -11.24 -28.12 -17.90
C ALA A 95 -11.51 -28.42 -16.43
N VAL A 96 -11.15 -29.64 -16.00
CA VAL A 96 -11.22 -30.09 -14.61
C VAL A 96 -9.84 -30.57 -14.16
N ASP A 97 -9.57 -30.48 -12.87
CA ASP A 97 -8.37 -31.09 -12.28
C ASP A 97 -8.53 -32.62 -12.11
N PRO A 98 -7.48 -33.36 -11.72
CA PRO A 98 -7.56 -34.80 -11.52
C PRO A 98 -8.55 -35.25 -10.42
N SER A 99 -9.00 -34.33 -9.57
CA SER A 99 -10.00 -34.57 -8.52
C SER A 99 -11.42 -34.19 -8.97
N GLY A 100 -11.59 -33.73 -10.22
CA GLY A 100 -12.89 -33.37 -10.81
C GLY A 100 -13.35 -31.95 -10.52
N TYR A 101 -12.51 -31.08 -9.94
CA TYR A 101 -12.86 -29.68 -9.71
C TYR A 101 -12.67 -28.86 -10.99
N ILE A 102 -13.64 -27.99 -11.30
CA ILE A 102 -13.58 -27.11 -12.46
C ILE A 102 -12.44 -26.10 -12.31
N LEU A 103 -11.56 -26.05 -13.31
CA LEU A 103 -10.51 -25.04 -13.44
C LEU A 103 -11.12 -23.79 -14.07
N SER A 104 -11.65 -22.90 -13.22
CA SER A 104 -12.24 -21.62 -13.64
C SER A 104 -11.15 -20.55 -13.88
N ARG A 105 -11.21 -19.89 -15.04
CA ARG A 105 -10.52 -18.60 -15.26
C ARG A 105 -11.54 -17.49 -15.10
N MET A 106 -11.33 -16.59 -14.14
CA MET A 106 -12.19 -15.41 -14.01
C MET A 106 -11.97 -14.48 -15.20
N LYS A 107 -13.06 -14.12 -15.88
CA LYS A 107 -13.05 -13.21 -17.03
C LYS A 107 -13.84 -11.94 -16.69
N GLY A 108 -13.31 -10.77 -17.07
CA GLY A 108 -14.00 -9.48 -17.01
C GLY A 108 -14.37 -8.98 -18.40
N SER A 109 -15.42 -8.16 -18.51
CA SER A 109 -15.81 -7.50 -19.76
C SER A 109 -15.03 -6.19 -19.93
N ASP A 110 -14.32 -6.06 -21.06
CA ASP A 110 -13.61 -4.86 -21.48
C ASP A 110 -14.13 -4.46 -22.86
N GLY A 111 -14.99 -3.42 -22.91
CA GLY A 111 -15.59 -2.95 -24.16
C GLY A 111 -16.39 -4.01 -24.92
N GLY A 112 -16.97 -4.99 -24.21
CA GLY A 112 -17.71 -6.11 -24.82
C GLY A 112 -16.85 -7.34 -25.15
N THR A 113 -15.53 -7.28 -24.96
CA THR A 113 -14.65 -8.45 -25.08
C THR A 113 -14.34 -9.03 -23.70
N MET A 114 -14.48 -10.35 -23.53
CA MET A 114 -14.13 -11.03 -22.28
C MET A 114 -12.61 -11.28 -22.19
N ARG A 115 -11.95 -10.70 -21.17
CA ARG A 115 -10.51 -10.85 -20.93
C ARG A 115 -10.23 -11.54 -19.59
N ASP A 116 -9.10 -12.25 -19.48
CA ASP A 116 -8.66 -12.85 -18.21
C ASP A 116 -8.41 -11.77 -17.16
N ILE A 117 -8.92 -11.99 -15.95
CA ILE A 117 -8.60 -11.20 -14.77
C ILE A 117 -7.28 -11.73 -14.20
N ALA A 118 -6.29 -10.86 -14.10
CA ALA A 118 -5.02 -11.20 -13.48
C ALA A 118 -5.19 -11.37 -11.96
N VAL A 119 -4.64 -12.46 -11.43
CA VAL A 119 -4.60 -12.76 -10.00
C VAL A 119 -3.16 -13.06 -9.58
N ASP A 120 -2.85 -12.80 -8.32
CA ASP A 120 -1.57 -13.19 -7.73
C ASP A 120 -1.52 -14.70 -7.42
N ALA A 121 -0.37 -15.18 -6.94
CA ALA A 121 -0.19 -16.59 -6.57
C ALA A 121 -1.11 -17.06 -5.42
N SER A 122 -1.70 -16.13 -4.67
CA SER A 122 -2.67 -16.40 -3.60
C SER A 122 -4.13 -16.24 -4.07
N GLY A 123 -4.36 -16.00 -5.37
CA GLY A 123 -5.69 -15.84 -5.95
C GLY A 123 -6.32 -14.46 -5.73
N ARG A 124 -5.57 -13.46 -5.26
CA ARG A 124 -6.09 -12.08 -5.11
C ARG A 124 -6.04 -11.36 -6.44
N MET A 125 -7.08 -10.58 -6.75
CA MET A 125 -7.14 -9.79 -7.99
C MET A 125 -6.04 -8.72 -8.01
N ILE A 126 -5.32 -8.62 -9.14
CA ILE A 126 -4.34 -7.58 -9.37
C ILE A 126 -5.05 -6.37 -9.99
N ALA A 127 -5.16 -5.27 -9.25
CA ALA A 127 -5.69 -4.02 -9.76
C ALA A 127 -4.57 -3.16 -10.36
N LEU A 128 -4.73 -2.73 -11.61
CA LEU A 128 -3.86 -1.75 -12.26
C LEU A 128 -4.57 -0.39 -12.29
N ILE A 129 -4.05 0.57 -11.53
CA ILE A 129 -4.53 1.95 -11.62
C ILE A 129 -3.96 2.57 -12.89
N LYS A 130 -4.82 3.12 -13.73
CA LYS A 130 -4.42 3.87 -14.92
C LYS A 130 -4.87 5.33 -14.79
N GLY A 131 -4.02 6.25 -15.18
CA GLY A 131 -4.32 7.67 -15.30
C GLY A 131 -4.37 8.10 -16.77
N ASP A 132 -5.11 9.16 -17.05
CA ASP A 132 -5.03 9.86 -18.34
C ASP A 132 -3.84 10.81 -18.34
N ASP A 133 -2.93 10.61 -19.29
CA ASP A 133 -1.78 11.47 -19.55
C ASP A 133 -1.96 12.11 -20.93
N ALA A 134 -2.58 13.30 -20.95
CA ALA A 134 -2.87 14.06 -22.16
C ALA A 134 -3.60 13.24 -23.25
N GLY A 135 -4.64 12.49 -22.86
CA GLY A 135 -5.42 11.64 -23.75
C GLY A 135 -4.82 10.26 -24.00
N THR A 136 -3.68 9.94 -23.39
CA THR A 136 -3.11 8.59 -23.40
C THR A 136 -3.26 7.94 -22.04
N ILE A 137 -3.98 6.82 -21.98
CA ILE A 137 -4.13 6.05 -20.74
C ILE A 137 -2.80 5.36 -20.39
N ARG A 138 -2.23 5.68 -19.23
CA ARG A 138 -0.96 5.10 -18.73
C ARG A 138 -1.15 4.47 -17.36
N THR A 139 -0.36 3.43 -17.06
CA THR A 139 -0.34 2.82 -15.73
C THR A 139 0.34 3.76 -14.73
N VAL A 140 -0.28 3.95 -13.57
CA VAL A 140 0.30 4.70 -12.46
C VAL A 140 1.33 3.83 -11.76
N ALA A 141 2.59 4.28 -11.75
CA ALA A 141 3.66 3.58 -11.03
C ALA A 141 3.57 3.85 -9.52
N VAL A 142 3.87 2.81 -8.74
CA VAL A 142 4.03 2.87 -7.28
C VAL A 142 5.44 2.38 -6.91
N ASP A 143 5.92 2.75 -5.74
CA ASP A 143 7.20 2.24 -5.22
C ASP A 143 7.05 0.83 -4.59
N VAL A 144 8.14 0.35 -3.97
CA VAL A 144 8.21 -0.99 -3.35
C VAL A 144 7.20 -1.19 -2.22
N ASP A 145 6.75 -0.10 -1.59
CA ASP A 145 5.77 -0.10 -0.50
C ASP A 145 4.34 0.12 -1.02
N GLY A 146 4.15 0.25 -2.34
CA GLY A 146 2.86 0.50 -2.97
C GLY A 146 2.40 1.96 -2.90
N VAL A 147 3.30 2.90 -2.60
CA VAL A 147 2.97 4.33 -2.53
C VAL A 147 3.15 4.98 -3.90
N MET A 148 2.13 5.72 -4.34
CA MET A 148 2.23 6.56 -5.54
C MET A 148 3.16 7.75 -5.27
N LYS A 149 4.21 7.89 -6.07
CA LYS A 149 5.08 9.08 -6.07
C LYS A 149 4.73 9.95 -7.27
N ALA A 150 4.08 11.09 -7.02
CA ALA A 150 3.82 12.09 -8.04
C ALA A 150 5.03 13.02 -8.17
N ASN A 151 5.59 13.14 -9.37
CA ASN A 151 6.58 14.17 -9.64
C ASN A 151 5.87 15.49 -9.93
N LEU A 152 5.83 16.38 -8.94
CA LEU A 152 5.22 17.71 -9.06
C LEU A 152 6.21 18.77 -9.57
N SER A 153 7.52 18.47 -9.66
CA SER A 153 8.52 19.46 -10.10
C SER A 153 8.48 19.74 -11.60
N ALA A 154 7.85 18.87 -12.38
CA ALA A 154 7.65 19.03 -13.82
C ALA A 154 6.34 19.77 -14.17
N GLN A 155 5.56 20.22 -13.18
CA GLN A 155 4.36 21.02 -13.42
C GLN A 155 4.75 22.49 -13.60
N GLU A 156 4.17 23.15 -14.60
CA GLU A 156 4.19 24.61 -14.71
C GLU A 156 3.34 25.19 -13.57
N LEU A 157 3.98 25.42 -12.42
CA LEU A 157 3.35 26.05 -11.27
C LEU A 157 3.51 27.57 -11.39
N ASP A 158 2.38 28.29 -11.35
CA ASP A 158 2.32 29.76 -11.44
C ASP A 158 3.14 30.45 -10.33
N TYR A 159 3.19 29.86 -9.12
CA TYR A 159 4.13 30.28 -8.08
C TYR A 159 4.48 29.15 -7.10
N LEU A 160 5.73 29.13 -6.65
CA LEU A 160 6.19 28.25 -5.58
C LEU A 160 6.27 29.04 -4.26
N ARG A 161 5.39 28.73 -3.30
CA ARG A 161 5.43 29.36 -1.97
C ARG A 161 6.34 28.56 -1.03
N VAL A 162 7.62 28.92 -0.98
CA VAL A 162 8.54 28.39 0.03
C VAL A 162 8.26 29.11 1.36
N ARG A 163 7.76 28.38 2.36
CA ARG A 163 7.71 28.88 3.74
C ARG A 163 8.98 28.42 4.44
N PRO A 164 9.80 29.34 4.98
CA PRO A 164 10.93 28.95 5.83
C PRO A 164 10.40 28.14 7.01
N ASN A 165 10.90 26.92 7.18
CA ASN A 165 10.67 26.18 8.41
C ASN A 165 11.58 26.81 9.46
N TYR A 166 11.03 27.65 10.33
CA TYR A 166 11.74 28.08 11.53
C TYR A 166 11.76 26.89 12.50
N GLY A 167 12.94 26.60 13.06
CA GLY A 167 13.14 25.52 14.01
C GLY A 167 12.41 25.77 15.33
N LYS A 168 12.68 24.92 16.32
CA LYS A 168 12.04 25.03 17.65
C LYS A 168 12.36 26.38 18.29
N THR A 169 11.35 26.99 18.92
CA THR A 169 11.52 28.16 19.79
C THR A 169 12.59 27.92 20.84
N GLN A 170 13.54 28.84 20.90
CA GLN A 170 14.60 28.96 21.89
C GLN A 170 14.24 30.06 22.90
N ARG A 171 14.69 29.89 24.14
CA ARG A 171 14.48 30.84 25.24
C ARG A 171 15.82 31.17 25.90
N VAL A 172 16.08 32.45 26.09
CA VAL A 172 17.25 32.96 26.82
C VAL A 172 16.74 33.91 27.89
N SER A 173 17.11 33.66 29.14
CA SER A 173 16.57 34.39 30.29
C SER A 173 17.61 34.54 31.39
N ALA A 174 17.56 35.64 32.12
CA ALA A 174 18.29 35.80 33.36
C ALA A 174 17.48 36.65 34.33
N THR A 175 17.68 36.44 35.63
CA THR A 175 17.00 37.20 36.69
C THR A 175 18.05 37.76 37.63
N GLY A 176 17.89 39.03 38.00
CA GLY A 176 18.70 39.68 39.04
C GLY A 176 20.19 39.78 38.70
N GLN A 177 20.56 39.82 37.42
CA GLN A 177 21.97 39.88 37.02
C GLN A 177 22.53 41.26 37.26
N THR A 178 23.69 41.34 37.90
CA THR A 178 24.42 42.61 37.98
C THR A 178 24.99 42.91 36.60
N PHE A 179 24.75 44.12 36.11
CA PHE A 179 25.32 44.58 34.85
C PHE A 179 26.12 45.88 35.05
N PRO A 180 27.25 46.03 34.33
CA PRO A 180 28.21 47.09 34.58
C PRO A 180 27.65 48.48 34.26
N SER A 181 28.10 49.49 35.00
CA SER A 181 27.92 50.88 34.58
C SER A 181 28.85 51.20 33.40
N HIS A 182 28.42 52.11 32.52
CA HIS A 182 29.23 52.60 31.39
C HIS A 182 29.70 51.52 30.39
N ALA A 183 29.01 50.36 30.33
CA ALA A 183 29.30 49.32 29.35
C ALA A 183 28.01 48.62 28.85
N TRP A 184 28.08 48.08 27.63
CA TRP A 184 27.03 47.24 27.07
C TRP A 184 27.05 45.85 27.69
N TYR A 185 25.90 45.40 28.17
CA TYR A 185 25.62 44.05 28.60
C TYR A 185 24.80 43.33 27.53
N THR A 186 25.21 42.11 27.17
CA THR A 186 24.55 41.32 26.12
C THR A 186 23.53 40.37 26.74
N CYS A 187 22.24 40.62 26.48
CA CYS A 187 21.14 39.78 26.95
C CYS A 187 20.89 38.57 26.04
N LEU A 188 21.12 38.74 24.73
CA LEU A 188 21.06 37.68 23.72
C LEU A 188 22.19 37.89 22.72
N ASP A 189 22.88 36.80 22.38
CA ASP A 189 23.84 36.72 21.29
C ASP A 189 23.63 35.37 20.58
N THR A 190 23.21 35.40 19.32
CA THR A 190 22.99 34.19 18.54
C THR A 190 23.41 34.38 17.10
N ALA A 191 23.90 33.31 16.48
CA ALA A 191 24.36 33.27 15.11
C ALA A 191 23.47 32.35 14.26
N GLY A 192 23.39 32.65 12.96
CA GLY A 192 22.58 31.95 11.98
C GLY A 192 21.41 32.78 11.48
N ARG A 193 20.55 32.16 10.68
CA ARG A 193 19.32 32.78 10.17
C ARG A 193 18.15 32.46 11.09
N GLY A 194 17.31 33.43 11.38
CA GLY A 194 16.20 33.21 12.30
C GLY A 194 15.25 34.38 12.43
N PHE A 195 14.45 34.30 13.49
CA PHE A 195 13.42 35.27 13.83
C PHE A 195 13.33 35.47 15.33
N LEU A 196 13.26 36.72 15.78
CA LEU A 196 12.97 37.10 17.15
C LEU A 196 11.45 37.06 17.40
N LEU A 197 11.05 36.21 18.33
CA LEU A 197 9.66 36.02 18.77
C LEU A 197 9.24 37.02 19.86
N GLY A 198 10.15 37.91 20.26
CA GLY A 198 9.92 38.95 21.25
C GLY A 198 10.44 38.57 22.63
N GLY A 199 9.96 39.29 23.64
CA GLY A 199 10.38 39.09 25.03
C GLY A 199 10.33 40.37 25.85
N TRP A 200 11.00 40.36 27.00
CA TRP A 200 11.10 41.51 27.88
C TRP A 200 12.48 41.64 28.51
N ILE A 201 12.81 42.87 28.90
CA ILE A 201 14.01 43.27 29.64
C ILE A 201 13.56 44.22 30.73
N GLN A 202 13.99 44.00 31.96
CA GLN A 202 13.72 44.83 33.11
C GLN A 202 15.03 45.39 33.65
N PHE A 203 15.05 46.70 33.82
CA PHE A 203 16.13 47.44 34.44
C PHE A 203 15.72 47.80 35.87
N GLU A 204 16.57 47.45 36.83
CA GLU A 204 16.47 47.85 38.22
C GLU A 204 17.72 48.71 38.51
N SER A 205 17.55 50.03 38.57
CA SER A 205 18.64 50.97 38.80
C SER A 205 18.43 51.73 40.10
N TYR A 206 19.48 51.85 40.92
CA TYR A 206 19.45 52.61 42.17
C TYR A 206 19.48 54.15 41.96
N ALA A 207 19.73 54.61 40.73
CA ALA A 207 19.64 56.01 40.33
C ALA A 207 18.69 56.15 39.13
N ALA A 208 18.04 57.32 39.00
CA ALA A 208 16.95 57.65 38.08
C ALA A 208 16.95 56.82 36.77
N SER A 209 15.90 56.03 36.58
CA SER A 209 15.73 55.01 35.52
C SER A 209 15.77 55.51 34.07
N GLU A 210 15.99 56.80 33.84
CA GLU A 210 16.06 57.43 32.52
C GLU A 210 17.43 57.25 31.82
N SER A 211 18.45 56.85 32.59
CA SER A 211 19.85 56.74 32.12
C SER A 211 20.20 55.41 31.45
N GLY A 212 19.23 54.51 31.26
CA GLY A 212 19.46 53.25 30.56
C GLY A 212 19.24 53.35 29.05
N PHE A 213 19.77 52.37 28.33
CA PHE A 213 19.62 52.19 26.90
C PHE A 213 19.36 50.72 26.60
N ALA A 214 18.52 50.47 25.60
CA ALA A 214 18.38 49.17 24.98
C ALA A 214 18.65 49.30 23.48
N ARG A 215 19.36 48.32 22.92
CA ARG A 215 19.56 48.25 21.48
C ARG A 215 19.38 46.86 20.91
N LEU A 216 19.01 46.84 19.64
CA LEU A 216 18.87 45.65 18.82
C LEU A 216 19.91 45.72 17.70
N VAL A 217 20.77 44.70 17.62
CA VAL A 217 21.77 44.55 16.56
C VAL A 217 21.37 43.35 15.72
N ILE A 218 21.14 43.58 14.43
CA ILE A 218 20.80 42.57 13.44
C ILE A 218 21.91 42.55 12.42
N ASP A 219 22.51 41.39 12.18
CA ASP A 219 23.52 41.19 11.14
C ASP A 219 24.68 42.19 11.27
N GLY A 220 25.13 42.41 12.50
CA GLY A 220 26.18 43.39 12.84
C GLY A 220 25.76 44.86 12.76
N THR A 221 24.53 45.16 12.33
CA THR A 221 24.00 46.52 12.19
C THR A 221 23.09 46.87 13.36
N ASN A 222 23.35 48.01 14.00
CA ASN A 222 22.44 48.57 15.01
C ASN A 222 21.20 49.14 14.32
N VAL A 223 20.09 48.40 14.38
CA VAL A 223 18.82 48.79 13.76
C VAL A 223 17.98 49.69 14.65
N GLN A 224 18.18 49.63 15.97
CA GLN A 224 17.52 50.52 16.90
C GLN A 224 18.30 50.62 18.21
N SER A 225 18.53 51.85 18.64
CA SER A 225 19.09 52.18 19.95
C SER A 225 18.23 53.28 20.55
N LEU A 226 17.54 52.99 21.65
CA LEU A 226 16.69 53.96 22.32
C LEU A 226 17.14 54.15 23.77
N SER A 227 17.19 55.42 24.19
CA SER A 227 17.28 55.73 25.61
C SER A 227 15.92 55.50 26.27
N LEU A 228 15.96 55.08 27.53
CA LEU A 228 14.75 54.86 28.31
C LEU A 228 13.97 56.18 28.52
N GLY A 229 14.68 57.30 28.69
CA GLY A 229 14.06 58.63 28.75
C GLY A 229 13.33 59.03 27.47
N TYR A 230 13.83 58.65 26.29
CA TYR A 230 13.15 58.96 25.03
C TYR A 230 11.87 58.15 24.84
N LEU A 231 11.89 56.85 25.19
CA LEU A 231 10.70 56.00 25.16
C LEU A 231 9.58 56.53 26.07
N PHE A 232 9.96 57.11 27.21
CA PHE A 232 9.03 57.79 28.11
C PHE A 232 8.47 59.08 27.48
N ALA A 233 9.35 59.93 26.92
CA ALA A 233 8.94 61.19 26.30
C ALA A 233 7.93 61.02 25.16
N ILE A 234 8.03 59.92 24.40
CA ILE A 234 7.10 59.59 23.31
C ILE A 234 5.90 58.74 23.76
N ASN A 235 5.78 58.43 25.05
CA ASN A 235 4.75 57.56 25.62
C ASN A 235 4.60 56.24 24.84
N ALA A 236 5.72 55.55 24.61
CA ALA A 236 5.75 54.26 23.91
C ALA A 236 5.23 53.13 24.83
N VAL A 237 3.96 53.19 25.25
CA VAL A 237 3.31 52.22 26.14
C VAL A 237 2.50 51.16 25.38
N HIS A 238 2.38 51.29 24.06
CA HIS A 238 1.65 50.34 23.22
C HIS A 238 2.61 49.42 22.46
N PRO A 239 2.28 48.12 22.36
CA PRO A 239 3.02 47.21 21.49
C PRO A 239 2.95 47.70 20.03
N GLN A 240 3.99 47.39 19.26
CA GLN A 240 4.09 47.64 17.80
C GLN A 240 4.23 49.10 17.35
N LYS A 241 4.18 50.10 18.25
CA LYS A 241 4.51 51.49 17.87
C LYS A 241 6.00 51.69 17.61
N THR A 242 6.86 50.97 18.33
CA THR A 242 8.28 50.82 18.06
C THR A 242 8.70 49.38 18.40
N MET A 243 9.92 48.94 18.02
CA MET A 243 10.33 47.57 18.40
C MET A 243 10.46 47.40 19.92
N PHE A 244 10.61 48.49 20.66
CA PHE A 244 10.59 48.52 22.11
C PHE A 244 9.37 49.29 22.67
N TRP A 245 8.77 48.83 23.75
CA TRP A 245 7.74 49.60 24.47
C TRP A 245 7.82 49.37 25.98
N ILE A 246 7.33 50.34 26.74
CA ILE A 246 7.34 50.35 28.20
C ILE A 246 6.14 49.58 28.73
N ASN A 247 6.37 48.58 29.58
CA ASN A 247 5.32 47.78 30.23
C ASN A 247 5.05 48.19 31.68
N ARG A 248 6.07 48.65 32.39
CA ARG A 248 5.98 48.95 33.82
C ARG A 248 7.01 50.00 34.20
N TRP A 249 6.56 51.01 34.93
CA TRP A 249 7.39 51.96 35.64
C TRP A 249 6.85 52.13 37.05
N THR A 250 7.73 52.08 38.05
CA THR A 250 7.38 52.35 39.45
C THR A 250 8.35 53.36 40.03
N SER A 251 7.83 54.49 40.51
CA SER A 251 8.59 55.60 41.11
C SER A 251 9.43 55.21 42.33
N ASP A 252 9.00 54.17 43.04
CA ASP A 252 9.50 53.88 44.38
C ASP A 252 10.79 53.03 44.36
N ILE A 253 11.05 52.30 43.26
CA ILE A 253 12.20 51.39 43.10
C ILE A 253 12.91 51.60 41.75
N ASN A 254 12.53 52.61 40.94
CA ASN A 254 13.14 52.90 39.62
C ASN A 254 13.24 51.66 38.70
N VAL A 255 12.22 50.81 38.75
CA VAL A 255 12.13 49.61 37.90
C VAL A 255 11.50 49.99 36.57
N LEU A 256 12.17 49.68 35.46
CA LEU A 256 11.64 49.86 34.12
C LEU A 256 11.59 48.55 33.36
N GLY A 257 10.40 48.12 32.97
CA GLY A 257 10.17 46.99 32.08
C GLY A 257 10.01 47.43 30.62
N LEU A 258 10.81 46.85 29.74
CA LEU A 258 10.81 46.99 28.29
C LEU A 258 10.33 45.69 27.67
N SER A 259 9.43 45.74 26.69
CA SER A 259 9.17 44.58 25.83
C SER A 259 9.66 44.79 24.42
N ILE A 260 9.93 43.68 23.73
CA ILE A 260 10.44 43.64 22.37
C ILE A 260 9.38 43.05 21.45
N SER A 261 9.18 43.68 20.30
CA SER A 261 8.16 43.28 19.34
C SER A 261 8.57 41.99 18.63
N PRO A 262 7.68 41.00 18.51
CA PRO A 262 7.89 39.92 17.56
C PRO A 262 7.88 40.50 16.15
N GLY A 263 8.56 39.87 15.20
CA GLY A 263 8.54 40.34 13.81
C GLY A 263 9.90 40.50 13.15
N VAL A 264 10.97 40.37 13.93
CA VAL A 264 12.31 40.73 13.46
C VAL A 264 13.02 39.50 12.92
N THR A 265 13.30 39.48 11.62
CA THR A 265 14.15 38.47 10.96
C THR A 265 15.61 38.88 10.98
N PHE A 266 16.52 37.91 10.98
CA PHE A 266 17.96 38.11 10.86
C PHE A 266 18.57 36.99 10.00
N GLU A 267 19.62 37.29 9.24
CA GLU A 267 20.23 36.35 8.28
C GLU A 267 21.53 35.71 8.78
N SER A 268 22.23 36.37 9.70
CA SER A 268 23.57 36.00 10.17
C SER A 268 23.72 36.08 11.69
N SER A 269 23.18 37.11 12.35
CA SER A 269 23.29 37.26 13.80
C SER A 269 22.22 38.17 14.38
N LEU A 270 21.90 37.93 15.65
CA LEU A 270 20.99 38.73 16.44
C LEU A 270 21.59 38.97 17.83
N GLN A 271 21.69 40.25 18.20
CA GLN A 271 22.07 40.65 19.56
C GLN A 271 21.04 41.60 20.17
N VAL A 272 20.73 41.36 21.44
CA VAL A 272 19.92 42.25 22.26
C VAL A 272 20.80 42.72 23.41
N GLN A 273 20.98 44.03 23.53
CA GLN A 273 21.95 44.61 24.46
C GLN A 273 21.33 45.72 25.29
N ALA A 274 21.84 45.86 26.51
CA ALA A 274 21.42 46.81 27.51
C ALA A 274 22.63 47.63 27.99
N TRP A 275 22.46 48.92 28.25
CA TRP A 275 23.52 49.77 28.79
C TRP A 275 22.95 50.69 29.86
N ASN A 276 23.67 50.85 30.96
CA ASN A 276 23.37 51.80 32.01
C ASN A 276 24.43 52.90 32.09
N VAL A 277 23.97 54.15 32.02
CA VAL A 277 24.81 55.36 32.16
C VAL A 277 24.80 55.88 33.59
N SER A 278 24.04 55.27 34.51
CA SER A 278 24.16 55.60 35.92
C SER A 278 25.56 55.23 36.41
N GLY A 279 26.15 56.09 37.24
CA GLY A 279 27.50 55.89 37.79
C GLY A 279 27.65 54.65 38.69
N LEU A 280 26.59 53.85 38.85
CA LEU A 280 26.52 52.67 39.71
C LEU A 280 26.12 51.43 38.89
N ALA A 281 26.58 50.26 39.32
CA ALA A 281 26.12 49.00 38.73
C ALA A 281 24.60 48.85 38.93
N GLY A 282 23.92 48.34 37.91
CA GLY A 282 22.49 48.08 37.95
C GLY A 282 22.19 46.59 38.06
N VAL A 283 20.91 46.27 38.20
CA VAL A 283 20.38 44.90 38.13
C VAL A 283 19.50 44.78 36.88
N ILE A 284 19.68 43.69 36.13
CA ILE A 284 18.91 43.40 34.92
C ILE A 284 18.26 42.02 35.03
N SER A 285 17.00 41.94 34.61
CA SER A 285 16.28 40.69 34.40
C SER A 285 15.73 40.68 32.98
N PHE A 286 15.71 39.54 32.29
CA PHE A 286 15.17 39.47 30.94
C PHE A 286 14.71 38.06 30.59
N GLU A 287 13.87 37.99 29.58
CA GLU A 287 13.41 36.76 28.96
C GLU A 287 13.11 37.02 27.49
N LEU A 288 13.87 36.36 26.62
CA LEU A 288 13.89 36.58 25.19
C LEU A 288 13.65 35.26 24.46
N TYR A 289 12.84 35.33 23.41
CA TYR A 289 12.44 34.17 22.62
C TYR A 289 12.84 34.36 21.15
N TYR A 290 13.44 33.34 20.55
CA TYR A 290 13.84 33.36 19.14
C TYR A 290 13.73 31.98 18.50
N ALA A 291 13.74 31.89 17.18
CA ALA A 291 13.79 30.63 16.45
C ALA A 291 14.84 30.70 15.33
N LEU A 292 15.62 29.64 15.16
CA LEU A 292 16.62 29.53 14.10
C LEU A 292 16.08 28.66 12.97
N VAL A 293 16.38 29.02 11.74
CA VAL A 293 16.12 28.17 10.57
C VAL A 293 17.09 26.98 10.63
N PRO A 294 16.61 25.72 10.57
CA PRO A 294 17.47 24.56 10.50
C PRO A 294 18.39 24.67 9.29
N THR A 295 19.69 24.50 9.53
CA THR A 295 20.72 24.38 8.48
C THR A 295 20.68 23.02 7.82
#